data_AF-A0A7X9B993-F1
#
_entry.id   AF-A0A7X9B993-F1
#
_cell.length_a   1.000
_cell.length_b   1.000
_cell.length_c   1.000
_cell.angle_alpha   90.00
_cell.angle_beta   90.00
_cell.angle_gamma   90.00
#
_symmetry.space_group_name_H-M   'P 1'
#
loop_
_entity.id
_entity.type
_entity.pdbx_description
1 polymer ?
#
loop_
_entity_poly.entity_id
_entity_poly.type
_entity_poly.pdbx_seq_one_letter_code
_entity_poly.pdbx_strand_id
1 'polypeptide(L)'
;QIPCVLTCVKELNQPRYMTIKGIMEAFKKDIITWDHKDLNLDPQDCGLSASPTQVERSFTPAQKGKGEVFKGNISEIANQLVNKLTQEHLI
;
A
#
# COMPACT_ATOMS: atom_id res chain seq x y z
N GLN A 1 -23.48 -15.68 -6.92
CA GLN A 1 -23.53 -16.74 -5.88
C GLN A 1 -22.86 -16.18 -4.63
N ILE A 2 -23.43 -16.39 -3.45
CA ILE A 2 -22.95 -15.89 -2.14
C ILE A 2 -22.93 -17.13 -1.23
N PRO A 3 -21.90 -17.37 -0.38
CA PRO A 3 -20.84 -16.46 0.08
C PRO A 3 -19.66 -16.27 -0.88
N CYS A 4 -19.06 -15.08 -0.87
CA CYS A 4 -17.85 -14.75 -1.64
C CYS A 4 -16.93 -13.80 -0.85
N VAL A 5 -15.65 -13.74 -1.24
CA VAL A 5 -14.63 -12.85 -0.67
C VAL A 5 -14.31 -11.76 -1.67
N LEU A 6 -14.27 -10.50 -1.22
CA LEU A 6 -13.99 -9.33 -2.05
C LEU A 6 -12.85 -8.52 -1.44
N THR A 7 -11.89 -8.13 -2.28
CA THR A 7 -10.82 -7.19 -1.90
C THR A 7 -11.19 -5.80 -2.40
N CYS A 8 -11.27 -4.84 -1.48
CA CYS A 8 -11.61 -3.45 -1.81
C CYS A 8 -10.33 -2.65 -2.13
N VAL A 9 -10.34 -1.89 -3.23
CA VAL A 9 -9.28 -0.95 -3.59
C VAL A 9 -9.64 0.48 -3.15
N LYS A 10 -8.66 1.37 -3.08
CA LYS A 10 -8.83 2.76 -2.60
C LYS A 10 -9.87 3.54 -3.41
N GLU A 11 -10.00 3.24 -4.69
CA GLU A 11 -10.88 3.91 -5.64
C GLU A 11 -12.36 3.50 -5.47
N LEU A 12 -12.64 2.48 -4.64
CA LEU A 12 -13.98 1.94 -4.47
C LEU A 12 -14.98 2.99 -3.93
N ASN A 13 -14.57 3.79 -2.95
CA ASN A 13 -15.41 4.83 -2.34
C ASN A 13 -14.58 5.85 -1.55
N GLN A 14 -15.26 6.87 -1.01
CA GLN A 14 -14.68 7.84 -0.08
C GLN A 14 -15.15 7.51 1.36
N PRO A 15 -14.24 7.10 2.27
CA PRO A 15 -14.61 6.85 3.66
C PRO A 15 -15.20 8.11 4.32
N ARG A 16 -16.35 7.96 4.96
CA ARG A 16 -17.01 9.05 5.68
C ARG A 16 -16.25 9.42 6.97
N TYR A 17 -16.41 10.65 7.42
CA TYR A 17 -15.97 11.07 8.75
C TYR A 17 -16.78 10.42 9.89
N MET A 18 -16.17 10.38 11.06
CA MET A 18 -16.81 9.96 12.31
C MET A 18 -17.77 11.05 12.81
N THR A 19 -18.79 10.63 13.56
CA THR A 19 -19.67 11.55 14.30
C THR A 19 -19.30 11.55 15.78
N ILE A 20 -19.57 12.63 16.51
CA ILE A 20 -19.29 12.73 17.95
C ILE A 20 -19.96 11.59 18.72
N LYS A 21 -21.24 11.32 18.41
CA LYS A 21 -21.98 10.19 18.99
C LYS A 21 -21.29 8.85 18.72
N GLY A 22 -20.85 8.62 17.48
CA GLY A 22 -20.18 7.38 17.10
C GLY A 22 -18.85 7.17 17.82
N ILE A 23 -18.10 8.24 18.10
CA ILE A 23 -16.85 8.17 18.88
C ILE A 23 -17.16 7.74 20.33
N MET A 24 -18.14 8.38 20.97
CA MET A 24 -18.53 8.06 22.34
C MET A 24 -19.07 6.63 22.48
N GLU A 25 -19.80 6.14 21.48
CA GLU A 25 -20.28 4.76 21.44
C GLU A 25 -19.12 3.78 21.22
N ALA A 26 -18.21 4.07 20.29
CA ALA A 26 -17.05 3.22 20.01
C ALA A 26 -16.16 3.05 21.26
N PHE A 27 -15.96 4.13 22.03
CA PHE A 27 -15.17 4.07 23.26
C PHE A 27 -15.79 3.23 24.37
N LYS A 28 -17.12 3.09 24.37
CA LYS A 28 -17.86 2.28 25.35
C LYS A 28 -17.98 0.81 24.96
N LYS A 29 -17.64 0.45 23.72
CA LYS A 29 -17.73 -0.93 23.25
C LYS A 29 -16.58 -1.74 23.81
N ASP A 30 -16.90 -2.92 24.32
CA ASP A 30 -15.89 -3.89 24.71
C ASP A 30 -15.22 -4.46 23.46
N ILE A 31 -13.88 -4.38 23.43
CA ILE A 31 -13.06 -4.98 22.39
C ILE A 31 -12.68 -6.38 22.85
N ILE A 32 -13.31 -7.38 22.24
CA ILE A 32 -12.96 -8.77 22.48
C ILE A 32 -11.58 -9.02 21.90
N THR A 33 -10.62 -9.34 22.76
CA THR A 33 -9.26 -9.73 22.37
C THR A 33 -9.20 -11.24 22.35
N TRP A 34 -8.87 -11.83 21.21
CA TRP A 34 -8.67 -13.26 21.06
C TRP A 34 -7.19 -13.61 21.01
N ASP A 35 -6.83 -14.74 21.61
CA ASP A 35 -5.55 -15.39 21.43
C ASP A 35 -5.68 -16.67 20.56
N HIS A 36 -4.57 -17.39 20.39
CA HIS A 36 -4.52 -18.63 19.61
C HIS A 36 -5.34 -19.77 20.26
N LYS A 37 -5.53 -19.75 21.59
CA LYS A 37 -6.30 -20.76 22.32
C LYS A 37 -7.79 -20.54 22.13
N ASP A 38 -8.23 -19.27 22.13
CA ASP A 38 -9.62 -18.90 21.86
C ASP A 38 -10.11 -19.37 20.48
N LEU A 39 -9.18 -19.50 19.52
CA LEU A 39 -9.46 -19.90 18.15
C LEU A 39 -9.08 -21.37 17.83
N ASN A 40 -8.61 -22.14 18.81
CA ASN A 40 -8.10 -23.51 18.63
C ASN A 40 -7.07 -23.64 17.49
N LEU A 41 -6.14 -22.68 17.40
CA LEU A 41 -5.06 -22.68 16.41
C LEU A 41 -3.79 -23.30 16.98
N ASP A 42 -3.07 -24.07 16.17
CA ASP A 42 -1.72 -24.54 16.52
C ASP A 42 -0.74 -23.36 16.43
N PRO A 43 0.02 -23.05 17.50
CA PRO A 43 1.09 -22.06 17.46
C PRO A 43 2.12 -22.29 16.34
N GLN A 44 2.32 -23.54 15.90
CA GLN A 44 3.26 -23.88 14.83
C GLN A 44 2.78 -23.43 13.44
N ASP A 45 1.46 -23.28 13.26
CA ASP A 45 0.84 -22.81 12.02
C ASP A 45 0.69 -21.28 11.97
N CYS A 46 1.20 -20.57 12.98
CA CYS A 46 1.05 -19.13 13.11
C CYS A 46 2.40 -18.39 13.17
N GLY A 47 2.38 -17.13 12.74
CA GLY A 47 3.52 -16.21 12.89
C GLY A 47 4.71 -16.52 11.98
N LEU A 48 5.91 -16.15 12.43
CA LEU A 48 7.13 -16.25 11.63
C LEU A 48 7.50 -17.70 11.29
N SER A 49 7.30 -18.62 12.23
CA SER A 49 7.62 -20.04 12.06
C SER A 49 6.81 -20.73 10.96
N ALA A 50 5.57 -20.26 10.74
CA ALA A 50 4.68 -20.78 9.70
C ALA A 50 4.76 -20.00 8.38
N SER A 51 5.44 -18.85 8.36
CA SER A 51 5.53 -18.02 7.17
C SER A 51 6.44 -18.67 6.11
N PRO A 52 5.94 -18.94 4.89
CA PRO A 52 6.77 -19.49 3.81
C PRO A 52 7.81 -18.50 3.30
N THR A 53 7.66 -17.20 3.61
CA THR A 53 8.59 -16.14 3.20
C THR A 53 9.28 -15.52 4.42
N GLN A 54 10.58 -15.28 4.32
CA GLN A 54 11.36 -14.58 5.34
C GLN A 54 12.03 -13.34 4.75
N VAL A 55 11.98 -12.23 5.48
CA VAL A 55 12.63 -10.99 5.04
C VAL A 55 14.13 -11.11 5.27
N GLU A 56 14.89 -11.32 4.21
CA GLU A 56 16.35 -11.46 4.28
C GLU A 56 17.05 -10.10 4.46
N ARG A 57 16.64 -9.09 3.69
CA ARG A 57 17.26 -7.75 3.74
C ARG A 57 16.25 -6.67 3.37
N SER A 58 16.22 -5.61 4.17
CA SER A 58 15.55 -4.35 3.83
C SER A 58 16.62 -3.29 3.57
N PHE A 59 16.46 -2.52 2.50
CA PHE A 59 17.35 -1.41 2.18
C PHE A 59 16.55 -0.23 1.65
N THR A 60 17.03 0.98 1.95
CA THR A 60 16.43 2.21 1.44
C THR A 60 16.81 2.36 -0.04
N PRO A 61 15.84 2.65 -0.94
CA PRO A 61 16.15 2.94 -2.34
C PRO A 61 17.15 4.10 -2.47
N ALA A 62 18.01 4.05 -3.48
CA ALA A 62 18.94 5.15 -3.76
C ALA A 62 18.17 6.45 -4.04
N GLN A 63 18.75 7.58 -3.63
CA GLN A 63 18.16 8.89 -3.92
C GLN A 63 18.13 9.14 -5.42
N LYS A 64 17.07 9.80 -5.90
CA LYS A 64 16.98 10.20 -7.32
C LYS A 64 18.18 11.07 -7.70
N GLY A 65 18.73 10.84 -8.90
CA GLY A 65 19.81 11.63 -9.46
C GLY A 65 19.41 13.09 -9.70
N LYS A 66 20.40 13.95 -9.99
CA LYS A 66 20.15 15.35 -10.36
C LYS A 66 19.31 15.40 -11.65
N GLY A 67 18.32 16.28 -11.68
CA GLY A 67 17.51 16.52 -12.88
C GLY A 67 18.34 17.11 -14.02
N GLU A 68 17.93 16.82 -15.25
CA GLU A 68 18.52 17.36 -16.47
C GLU A 68 17.71 18.58 -16.95
N VAL A 69 18.40 19.64 -17.37
CA VAL A 69 17.77 20.86 -17.91
C VAL A 69 18.03 20.91 -19.41
N PHE A 70 16.98 20.75 -20.21
CA PHE A 70 17.04 20.87 -21.66
C PHE A 70 17.13 22.35 -22.08
N LYS A 71 17.93 22.64 -23.10
CA LYS A 71 18.12 23.98 -23.68
C LYS A 71 17.96 23.90 -25.19
N GLY A 72 17.32 24.90 -25.79
CA GLY A 72 17.08 24.95 -27.23
C GLY A 72 15.78 25.68 -27.56
N ASN A 73 15.30 25.50 -28.79
CA ASN A 73 13.96 25.97 -29.14
C ASN A 73 12.86 25.05 -28.58
N ILE A 74 11.61 25.53 -28.58
CA ILE A 74 10.47 24.80 -28.00
C ILE A 74 10.28 23.41 -28.66
N SER A 75 10.48 23.31 -29.97
CA SER A 75 10.30 22.07 -30.74
C SER A 75 11.36 21.02 -30.40
N GLU A 76 12.61 21.44 -30.25
CA GLU A 76 13.74 20.60 -29.87
C GLU A 76 13.60 20.08 -28.45
N ILE A 77 13.21 20.96 -27.51
CA ILE A 77 12.99 20.57 -26.11
C ILE A 77 11.86 19.55 -26.00
N ALA A 78 10.75 19.73 -26.73
CA ALA A 78 9.64 18.79 -26.74
C ALA A 78 10.07 17.40 -27.27
N ASN A 79 10.82 17.37 -28.37
CA ASN A 79 11.36 16.12 -28.92
C ASN A 79 12.35 15.44 -27.95
N GLN A 80 13.24 16.20 -27.31
CA GLN A 80 14.18 15.67 -26.31
C GLN A 80 13.45 15.07 -25.10
N LEU A 81 12.41 15.74 -24.61
CA LEU A 81 11.60 15.25 -23.49
C LEU A 81 10.90 13.93 -23.82
N VAL A 82 10.20 13.87 -24.95
CA VAL A 82 9.46 12.66 -25.37
C VAL A 82 10.43 11.50 -25.60
N ASN A 83 11.56 11.75 -26.27
CA ASN A 83 12.58 10.73 -26.48
C ASN A 83 13.13 10.20 -25.15
N LYS A 84 13.40 11.07 -24.18
CA LYS A 84 13.92 10.66 -22.88
C LYS A 84 12.91 9.85 -22.07
N LEU A 85 11.63 10.25 -22.06
CA LEU A 85 10.56 9.51 -21.40
C LEU A 85 10.33 8.13 -22.04
N THR A 86 10.43 8.04 -23.37
CA THR A 86 10.34 6.75 -24.09
C THR A 86 11.51 5.84 -23.76
N GLN A 87 12.73 6.38 -23.70
CA GLN A 87 13.93 5.60 -23.33
C GLN A 87 13.83 5.03 -21.91
N GLU A 88 13.30 5.80 -20.96
CA GLU A 88 13.10 5.37 -19.57
C GLU A 88 11.82 4.54 -19.36
N HIS A 89 11.07 4.23 -20.44
CA HIS A 89 9.83 3.45 -20.41
C HIS A 89 8.75 4.04 -19.48
N LEU A 90 8.71 5.37 -19.41
CA LEU A 90 7.73 6.12 -18.61
C LEU A 90 6.49 6.52 -19.42
N ILE A 91 6.59 6.44 -20.75
CA ILE A 91 5.51 6.61 -21.73
C ILE A 91 5.62 5.56 -22.82
#